data_AF-A0A223V0N6-F1
#
_entry.id   AF-A0A223V0N6-F1
#
_cell.length_a   1.000
_cell.length_b   1.000
_cell.length_c   1.000
_cell.angle_alpha   90.00
_cell.angle_beta   90.00
_cell.angle_gamma   90.00
#
_symmetry.space_group_name_H-M   'P 1'
#
loop_
_entity.id
_entity.type
_entity.pdbx_description
1 polymer ?
#
loop_
_entity_poly.entity_id
_entity_poly.type
_entity_poly.pdbx_seq_one_letter_code
_entity_poly.pdbx_strand_id
1 'polypeptide(L)'
;MINKMYLLAALALIMASCKTSQRADLGDGLFADIKTSKGDIIVKLEHEKTPVTVANFVSLAEGNSPFVSENYKGKKYYDGLTFHRVMKDFMIQGGDPLGMGTGNPGYKFMDEFNDSLVHDKKGILSMANSGPATNGSQFFITHAPTPWLDNRHSVFGEVVEGMDVVDSIANVKVTVGSNKPVEPVTMNTIEIIRNGKEAKKFDAVKVMTEYFDGEEERLAAIEKEKEKKLEELKKVKEEFIAETSKQKEEAKSFSSGLKLFPLQSGEGEKPKLGQKVLVMYSGYLPDGTLFESNYEEVARKYDMFDEQRLQGGGYFPAPMDYSPDSGLIAGFKEGMLTMKVGDKVRLFIPSHLAWGPQGAGPIPPNSDVIFDIEITGIQE
;
A
#
# COMPACT_ATOMS: atom_id res chain seq x y z
N MET A 1 59.53 47.33 -15.52
CA MET A 1 58.48 47.72 -14.54
C MET A 1 57.08 47.35 -15.03
N ILE A 2 56.87 46.13 -15.56
CA ILE A 2 55.55 45.62 -15.97
C ILE A 2 55.62 44.12 -15.73
N ASN A 3 55.20 43.63 -14.55
CA ASN A 3 54.92 42.18 -14.34
C ASN A 3 54.39 41.82 -12.94
N LYS A 4 54.33 42.75 -11.98
CA LYS A 4 53.76 42.46 -10.64
C LYS A 4 52.32 42.94 -10.45
N MET A 5 51.74 43.67 -11.41
CA MET A 5 50.41 44.27 -11.26
C MET A 5 49.26 43.38 -11.79
N TYR A 6 49.55 42.39 -12.64
CA TYR A 6 48.54 41.44 -13.12
C TYR A 6 48.33 40.24 -12.19
N LEU A 7 49.32 39.89 -11.36
CA LEU A 7 49.21 38.76 -10.43
C LEU A 7 48.30 39.09 -9.22
N LEU A 8 48.24 40.37 -8.84
CA LEU A 8 47.34 40.86 -7.78
C LEU A 8 45.89 41.05 -8.29
N ALA A 9 45.70 41.33 -9.58
CA ALA A 9 44.36 41.40 -10.20
C ALA A 9 43.75 40.00 -10.44
N ALA A 10 44.58 38.99 -10.73
CA ALA A 10 44.12 37.60 -10.88
C ALA A 10 43.76 36.93 -9.54
N LEU A 11 44.34 37.38 -8.42
CA LEU A 11 44.03 36.85 -7.09
C LEU A 11 42.78 37.50 -6.46
N ALA A 12 42.39 38.69 -6.90
CA ALA A 12 41.18 39.37 -6.42
C ALA A 12 39.88 38.89 -7.09
N LEU A 13 39.95 38.17 -8.22
CA LEU A 13 38.77 37.64 -8.92
C LEU A 13 38.32 36.23 -8.46
N ILE A 14 39.06 35.56 -7.58
CA ILE A 14 38.72 34.19 -7.14
C ILE A 14 37.75 34.20 -5.93
N MET A 15 37.56 35.33 -5.27
CA MET A 15 36.74 35.42 -4.04
C MET A 15 35.24 35.67 -4.28
N ALA A 16 34.78 35.73 -5.55
CA ALA A 16 33.37 36.01 -5.87
C ALA A 16 32.55 34.77 -6.31
N SER A 17 33.10 33.56 -6.24
CA SER A 17 32.41 32.33 -6.72
C SER A 17 32.05 31.32 -5.62
N CYS A 18 32.14 31.68 -4.35
CA CYS A 18 31.42 30.95 -3.31
C CYS A 18 30.03 31.56 -3.18
N LYS A 19 29.10 31.16 -4.05
CA LYS A 19 27.69 31.14 -3.65
C LYS A 19 27.62 30.13 -2.50
N THR A 20 27.79 30.62 -1.26
CA THR A 20 27.41 29.88 -0.06
C THR A 20 26.04 29.25 -0.34
N SER A 21 25.92 27.92 -0.18
CA SER A 21 24.66 27.26 -0.48
C SER A 21 23.56 27.96 0.31
N GLN A 22 22.46 28.30 -0.37
CA GLN A 22 21.43 29.19 0.17
C GLN A 22 20.80 28.68 1.47
N ARG A 23 21.10 27.45 1.90
CA ARG A 23 20.63 26.78 3.12
C ARG A 23 21.65 25.79 3.72
N ALA A 24 22.88 26.24 3.99
CA ALA A 24 23.93 25.39 4.59
C ALA A 24 23.57 24.85 5.99
N ASP A 25 22.65 25.52 6.69
CA ASP A 25 22.08 25.15 7.99
C ASP A 25 21.37 23.79 7.99
N LEU A 26 20.84 23.34 6.84
CA LEU A 26 20.15 22.06 6.69
C LEU A 26 21.09 20.83 6.74
N GLY A 27 22.41 21.05 6.70
CA GLY A 27 23.39 19.98 6.58
C GLY A 27 23.43 19.34 5.19
N ASP A 28 24.18 18.26 5.05
CA ASP A 28 24.31 17.51 3.79
C ASP A 28 23.02 16.75 3.46
N GLY A 29 22.62 16.80 2.19
CA GLY A 29 21.39 16.16 1.73
C GLY A 29 20.76 16.84 0.51
N LEU A 30 19.74 16.18 -0.02
CA LEU A 30 18.88 16.71 -1.06
C LEU A 30 17.57 17.16 -0.41
N PHE A 31 17.19 18.41 -0.62
CA PHE A 31 15.99 18.99 -0.03
C PHE A 31 15.14 19.68 -1.11
N ALA A 32 13.87 19.88 -0.82
CA ALA A 32 13.00 20.74 -1.59
C ALA A 32 12.33 21.77 -0.69
N ASP A 33 12.38 23.03 -1.11
CA ASP A 33 11.67 24.15 -0.51
C ASP A 33 10.38 24.40 -1.30
N ILE A 34 9.27 23.96 -0.72
CA ILE A 34 7.91 24.11 -1.26
C ILE A 34 7.36 25.45 -0.76
N LYS A 35 7.49 26.49 -1.57
CA LYS A 35 7.03 27.84 -1.22
C LYS A 35 5.54 27.95 -1.49
N THR A 36 4.74 28.12 -0.45
CA THR A 36 3.27 28.14 -0.58
C THR A 36 2.69 29.52 -0.27
N SER A 37 1.43 29.72 -0.63
CA SER A 37 0.62 30.86 -0.18
C SER A 37 0.45 31.00 1.34
N LYS A 38 0.86 29.98 2.12
CA LYS A 38 0.77 29.93 3.59
C LYS A 38 2.13 29.97 4.30
N GLY A 39 3.23 29.98 3.54
CA GLY A 39 4.60 29.86 4.06
C GLY A 39 5.38 28.74 3.37
N ASP A 40 6.62 28.57 3.76
CA ASP A 40 7.55 27.63 3.14
C ASP A 40 7.58 26.31 3.92
N ILE A 41 7.63 25.19 3.19
CA ILE A 41 7.75 23.84 3.76
C ILE A 41 9.00 23.21 3.17
N ILE A 42 9.94 22.81 4.03
CA ILE A 42 11.19 22.21 3.59
C ILE A 42 11.17 20.74 3.92
N VAL A 43 11.34 19.95 2.87
CA VAL A 43 11.39 18.49 2.96
C VAL A 43 12.80 18.00 2.64
N LYS A 44 13.29 17.04 3.43
CA LYS A 44 14.47 16.24 3.10
C LYS A 44 14.03 15.06 2.24
N LEU A 45 14.75 14.79 1.15
CA LEU A 45 14.40 13.76 0.17
C LEU A 45 15.29 12.52 0.33
N GLU A 46 14.65 11.34 0.30
CA GLU A 46 15.28 10.02 0.52
C GLU A 46 15.80 9.41 -0.80
N HIS A 47 16.65 10.15 -1.51
CA HIS A 47 17.15 9.80 -2.85
C HIS A 47 18.00 8.53 -2.91
N GLU A 48 18.56 8.06 -1.79
CA GLU A 48 19.29 6.80 -1.73
C GLU A 48 18.35 5.58 -1.62
N LYS A 49 17.21 5.74 -0.94
CA LYS A 49 16.25 4.66 -0.67
C LYS A 49 15.12 4.59 -1.70
N THR A 50 14.76 5.73 -2.28
CA THR A 50 13.69 5.89 -3.28
C THR A 50 14.17 6.73 -4.47
N PRO A 51 15.24 6.30 -5.16
CA PRO A 51 15.89 7.10 -6.19
C PRO A 51 14.96 7.49 -7.34
N VAL A 52 14.08 6.59 -7.82
CA VAL A 52 13.19 6.89 -8.95
C VAL A 52 12.12 7.90 -8.54
N THR A 53 11.55 7.73 -7.35
CA THR A 53 10.51 8.61 -6.81
C THR A 53 11.06 10.02 -6.60
N VAL A 54 12.25 10.13 -6.00
CA VAL A 54 12.92 11.42 -5.81
C VAL A 54 13.36 12.03 -7.14
N ALA A 55 13.88 11.24 -8.07
CA ALA A 55 14.24 11.71 -9.40
C ALA A 55 13.04 12.26 -10.18
N ASN A 56 11.90 11.58 -10.10
CA ASN A 56 10.63 12.05 -10.65
C ASN A 56 10.25 13.42 -10.05
N PHE A 57 10.22 13.52 -8.71
CA PHE A 57 9.85 14.77 -8.03
C PHE A 57 10.80 15.93 -8.38
N VAL A 58 12.10 15.69 -8.33
CA VAL A 58 13.14 16.70 -8.64
C VAL A 58 13.05 17.16 -10.08
N SER A 59 12.95 16.23 -11.03
CA SER A 59 12.92 16.59 -12.45
C SER A 59 11.65 17.35 -12.87
N LEU A 60 10.52 17.04 -12.23
CA LEU A 60 9.28 17.80 -12.36
C LEU A 60 9.41 19.21 -11.76
N ALA A 61 9.97 19.34 -10.55
CA ALA A 61 10.18 20.64 -9.90
C ALA A 61 11.12 21.55 -10.68
N GLU A 62 12.18 20.99 -11.28
CA GLU A 62 13.15 21.75 -12.08
C GLU A 62 12.69 22.00 -13.52
N GLY A 63 11.65 21.30 -13.98
CA GLY A 63 11.11 21.40 -15.32
C GLY A 63 12.00 20.78 -16.40
N ASN A 64 12.83 19.82 -16.03
CA ASN A 64 13.73 19.08 -16.92
C ASN A 64 13.34 17.60 -17.11
N SER A 65 12.17 17.17 -16.59
CA SER A 65 11.66 15.82 -16.82
C SER A 65 11.44 15.56 -18.32
N PRO A 66 12.07 14.53 -18.91
CA PRO A 66 12.00 14.29 -20.35
C PRO A 66 10.75 13.51 -20.78
N PHE A 67 10.03 12.89 -19.84
CA PHE A 67 8.91 11.98 -20.09
C PHE A 67 7.53 12.64 -19.99
N VAL A 68 7.47 13.89 -19.54
CA VAL A 68 6.20 14.59 -19.39
C VAL A 68 5.47 14.75 -20.73
N SER A 69 4.14 14.76 -20.67
CA SER A 69 3.31 15.15 -21.80
C SER A 69 3.72 16.52 -22.35
N GLU A 70 3.52 16.70 -23.66
CA GLU A 70 3.95 17.90 -24.39
C GLU A 70 3.55 19.22 -23.72
N ASN A 71 2.36 19.26 -23.12
CA ASN A 71 1.83 20.44 -22.42
C ASN A 71 2.68 20.90 -21.22
N TYR A 72 3.54 20.04 -20.68
CA TYR A 72 4.35 20.29 -19.49
C TYR A 72 5.86 20.37 -19.77
N LYS A 73 6.32 20.12 -21.01
CA LYS A 73 7.74 20.15 -21.35
C LYS A 73 8.38 21.51 -21.05
N GLY A 74 9.54 21.48 -20.41
CA GLY A 74 10.31 22.68 -20.06
C GLY A 74 9.67 23.58 -19.00
N LYS A 75 8.57 23.16 -18.37
CA LYS A 75 7.88 23.91 -17.32
C LYS A 75 8.22 23.33 -15.96
N LYS A 76 8.49 24.19 -14.98
CA LYS A 76 8.50 23.80 -13.57
C LYS A 76 7.11 23.32 -13.19
N TYR A 77 6.95 22.01 -13.09
CA TYR A 77 5.65 21.35 -13.16
C TYR A 77 4.71 21.76 -12.03
N TYR A 78 5.26 21.99 -10.84
CA TYR A 78 4.50 22.26 -9.62
C TYR A 78 4.15 23.74 -9.41
N ASP A 79 4.77 24.65 -10.17
CA ASP A 79 4.57 26.09 -10.00
C ASP A 79 3.11 26.46 -10.29
N GLY A 80 2.44 27.05 -9.29
CA GLY A 80 1.04 27.46 -9.36
C GLY A 80 0.02 26.35 -9.09
N LEU A 81 0.45 25.10 -8.85
CA LEU A 81 -0.47 24.02 -8.50
C LEU A 81 -1.01 24.19 -7.07
N THR A 82 -2.12 23.52 -6.76
CA THR A 82 -2.79 23.66 -5.44
C THR A 82 -2.72 22.37 -4.63
N PHE A 83 -2.79 22.52 -3.30
CA PHE A 83 -3.21 21.44 -2.42
C PHE A 83 -4.71 21.23 -2.58
N HIS A 84 -5.10 20.33 -3.47
CA HIS A 84 -6.48 20.16 -3.92
C HIS A 84 -7.32 19.28 -2.99
N ARG A 85 -6.69 18.60 -2.01
CA ARG A 85 -7.36 17.81 -0.99
C ARG A 85 -6.64 17.95 0.34
N VAL A 86 -7.35 18.38 1.37
CA VAL A 86 -6.81 18.68 2.70
C VAL A 86 -7.70 18.06 3.75
N MET A 87 -7.14 17.22 4.61
CA MET A 87 -7.87 16.54 5.67
C MET A 87 -7.11 16.67 6.97
N LYS A 88 -7.69 17.43 7.90
CA LYS A 88 -7.19 17.55 9.27
C LYS A 88 -7.04 16.16 9.89
N ASP A 89 -5.95 15.98 10.62
CA ASP A 89 -5.55 14.74 11.30
C ASP A 89 -5.36 13.55 10.35
N PHE A 90 -5.11 13.84 9.07
CA PHE A 90 -4.76 12.84 8.06
C PHE A 90 -3.61 13.31 7.16
N MET A 91 -3.85 14.21 6.20
CA MET A 91 -2.83 14.66 5.23
C MET A 91 -3.23 15.91 4.43
N ILE A 92 -2.25 16.53 3.79
CA ILE A 92 -2.42 17.56 2.74
C ILE A 92 -1.89 17.00 1.40
N GLN A 93 -2.70 16.98 0.35
CA GLN A 93 -2.38 16.39 -0.95
C GLN A 93 -2.35 17.44 -2.07
N GLY A 94 -1.30 17.40 -2.89
CA GLY A 94 -1.03 18.31 -3.99
C GLY A 94 -0.46 17.60 -5.22
N GLY A 95 0.15 18.37 -6.12
CA GLY A 95 0.86 17.84 -7.30
C GLY A 95 -0.03 17.43 -8.48
N ASP A 96 -1.31 17.79 -8.47
CA ASP A 96 -2.24 17.57 -9.59
C ASP A 96 -2.35 18.82 -10.48
N PRO A 97 -1.99 18.76 -11.78
CA PRO A 97 -2.14 19.88 -12.71
C PRO A 97 -3.59 20.28 -12.97
N LEU A 98 -4.55 19.38 -12.74
CA LEU A 98 -5.99 19.65 -12.91
C LEU A 98 -6.64 20.15 -11.62
N GLY A 99 -6.01 19.92 -10.46
CA GLY A 99 -6.57 20.24 -9.14
C GLY A 99 -7.88 19.50 -8.83
N MET A 100 -8.06 18.29 -9.36
CA MET A 100 -9.26 17.44 -9.25
C MET A 100 -8.98 16.05 -8.66
N GLY A 101 -7.72 15.74 -8.33
CA GLY A 101 -7.24 14.44 -7.87
C GLY A 101 -6.95 13.43 -8.98
N THR A 102 -7.07 13.80 -10.26
CA THR A 102 -7.02 12.85 -11.39
C THR A 102 -5.96 13.16 -12.44
N GLY A 103 -5.32 14.33 -12.40
CA GLY A 103 -4.25 14.67 -13.32
C GLY A 103 -2.94 13.96 -12.98
N ASN A 104 -2.06 13.92 -13.99
CA ASN A 104 -0.78 13.23 -13.96
C ASN A 104 0.21 13.91 -14.94
N PRO A 105 1.50 13.58 -14.90
CA PRO A 105 2.51 14.22 -15.76
C PRO A 105 2.54 13.68 -17.18
N GLY A 106 1.73 12.66 -17.52
CA GLY A 106 1.75 11.97 -18.80
C GLY A 106 2.26 10.53 -18.75
N TYR A 107 2.71 10.08 -17.58
CA TYR A 107 3.26 8.75 -17.35
C TYR A 107 2.92 8.25 -15.94
N LYS A 108 3.19 6.97 -15.72
CA LYS A 108 3.14 6.32 -14.41
C LYS A 108 4.44 5.56 -14.16
N PHE A 109 4.78 5.34 -12.89
CA PHE A 109 5.93 4.52 -12.50
C PHE A 109 5.63 3.67 -11.26
N MET A 110 6.48 2.67 -11.03
CA MET A 110 6.36 1.69 -9.95
C MET A 110 6.57 2.32 -8.57
N ASP A 111 6.07 1.64 -7.54
CA ASP A 111 6.32 2.00 -6.15
C ASP A 111 7.75 1.59 -5.73
N GLU A 112 8.39 2.42 -4.92
CA GLU A 112 9.60 2.10 -4.17
C GLU A 112 9.24 2.04 -2.67
N PHE A 113 9.45 0.88 -2.05
CA PHE A 113 9.24 0.68 -0.61
C PHE A 113 10.56 0.35 0.08
N ASN A 114 10.69 0.79 1.34
CA ASN A 114 11.85 0.53 2.17
C ASN A 114 11.40 0.35 3.62
N ASP A 115 11.85 -0.70 4.29
CA ASP A 115 11.43 -1.07 5.66
C ASP A 115 11.66 0.04 6.70
N SER A 116 12.58 0.98 6.43
CA SER A 116 12.85 2.11 7.32
C SER A 116 12.00 3.37 7.04
N LEU A 117 11.21 3.36 5.97
CA LEU A 117 10.40 4.49 5.52
C LEU A 117 8.91 4.16 5.71
N VAL A 118 8.35 4.60 6.83
CA VAL A 118 6.99 4.30 7.28
C VAL A 118 6.24 5.56 7.67
N HIS A 119 4.91 5.47 7.78
CA HIS A 119 4.03 6.58 8.13
C HIS A 119 3.73 6.62 9.64
N ASP A 120 4.78 6.65 10.47
CA ASP A 120 4.69 6.57 11.93
C ASP A 120 4.46 7.93 12.63
N LYS A 121 4.57 9.03 11.89
CA LYS A 121 4.44 10.41 12.41
C LYS A 121 3.85 11.37 11.37
N LYS A 122 3.56 12.60 11.82
CA LYS A 122 3.22 13.71 10.92
C LYS A 122 4.46 14.24 10.20
N GLY A 123 4.28 14.82 9.01
CA GLY A 123 5.36 15.39 8.20
C GLY A 123 6.03 14.40 7.23
N ILE A 124 5.49 13.20 7.03
CA ILE A 124 6.01 12.23 6.06
C ILE A 124 5.51 12.61 4.66
N LEU A 125 6.43 12.70 3.70
CA LEU A 125 6.16 13.01 2.30
C LEU A 125 6.09 11.71 1.48
N SER A 126 4.96 11.47 0.83
CA SER A 126 4.71 10.24 0.07
C SER A 126 3.97 10.49 -1.25
N MET A 127 4.15 9.59 -2.21
CA MET A 127 3.41 9.62 -3.48
C MET A 127 1.95 9.25 -3.28
N ALA A 128 1.04 10.04 -3.86
CA ALA A 128 -0.34 9.62 -4.04
C ALA A 128 -0.46 8.71 -5.28
N ASN A 129 -1.25 7.65 -5.19
CA ASN A 129 -1.48 6.70 -6.27
C ASN A 129 -2.93 6.18 -6.26
N SER A 130 -3.31 5.43 -7.29
CA SER A 130 -4.61 4.77 -7.46
C SER A 130 -4.47 3.24 -7.46
N GLY A 131 -3.52 2.72 -6.67
CA GLY A 131 -3.12 1.31 -6.65
C GLY A 131 -1.68 1.10 -7.11
N PRO A 132 -1.18 -0.15 -7.04
CA PRO A 132 0.20 -0.47 -7.34
C PRO A 132 0.65 0.03 -8.71
N ALA A 133 1.87 0.55 -8.78
CA ALA A 133 2.52 1.07 -9.98
C ALA A 133 1.74 2.18 -10.71
N THR A 134 1.10 3.07 -9.94
CA THR A 134 0.38 4.23 -10.50
C THR A 134 0.88 5.58 -10.00
N ASN A 135 2.12 5.63 -9.48
CA ASN A 135 2.75 6.89 -9.09
C ASN A 135 2.88 7.82 -10.31
N GLY A 136 2.69 9.11 -10.09
CA GLY A 136 2.78 10.14 -11.13
C GLY A 136 3.42 11.41 -10.59
N SER A 137 2.65 12.49 -10.45
CA SER A 137 3.12 13.77 -9.90
C SER A 137 2.48 14.13 -8.56
N GLN A 138 1.38 13.48 -8.21
CA GLN A 138 0.66 13.80 -6.99
C GLN A 138 1.39 13.22 -5.78
N PHE A 139 1.45 14.02 -4.72
CA PHE A 139 2.06 13.67 -3.45
C PHE A 139 1.21 14.19 -2.30
N PHE A 140 1.45 13.68 -1.10
CA PHE A 140 0.86 14.20 0.12
C PHE A 140 1.89 14.29 1.25
N ILE A 141 1.59 15.13 2.23
CA ILE A 141 2.33 15.24 3.49
C ILE A 141 1.39 14.84 4.63
N THR A 142 1.80 13.90 5.49
CA THR A 142 0.97 13.42 6.61
C THR A 142 0.77 14.52 7.68
N HIS A 143 -0.42 14.56 8.28
CA HIS A 143 -0.73 15.41 9.43
C HIS A 143 -0.92 14.60 10.74
N ALA A 144 -0.90 13.26 10.64
CA ALA A 144 -0.91 12.31 11.76
C ALA A 144 -0.20 11.01 11.34
N PRO A 145 0.12 10.08 12.27
CA PRO A 145 0.53 8.72 11.92
C PRO A 145 -0.55 8.02 11.08
N THR A 146 -0.14 7.35 10.01
CA THR A 146 -1.03 6.65 9.07
C THR A 146 -0.47 5.28 8.66
N PRO A 147 -0.23 4.34 9.59
CA PRO A 147 0.44 3.05 9.30
C PRO A 147 -0.31 2.18 8.28
N TRP A 148 -1.61 2.40 8.09
CA TRP A 148 -2.40 1.73 7.04
C TRP A 148 -2.02 2.15 5.61
N LEU A 149 -1.09 3.10 5.45
CA LEU A 149 -0.51 3.51 4.16
C LEU A 149 0.87 2.90 3.90
N ASP A 150 1.46 2.21 4.89
CA ASP A 150 2.74 1.52 4.73
C ASP A 150 2.64 0.45 3.64
N ASN A 151 3.70 0.32 2.84
CA ASN A 151 3.78 -0.56 1.67
C ASN A 151 2.65 -0.36 0.63
N ARG A 152 1.99 0.81 0.64
CA ARG A 152 0.99 1.22 -0.35
C ARG A 152 1.34 2.54 -1.04
N HIS A 153 2.03 3.43 -0.35
CA HIS A 153 2.48 4.72 -0.88
C HIS A 153 3.99 4.87 -0.64
N SER A 154 4.74 5.16 -1.71
CA SER A 154 6.18 5.39 -1.60
C SER A 154 6.49 6.63 -0.78
N VAL A 155 7.04 6.43 0.42
CA VAL A 155 7.62 7.48 1.25
C VAL A 155 8.94 7.90 0.62
N PHE A 156 9.09 9.17 0.26
CA PHE A 156 10.29 9.68 -0.42
C PHE A 156 10.90 10.93 0.24
N GLY A 157 10.40 11.29 1.42
CA GLY A 157 10.97 12.35 2.22
C GLY A 157 10.23 12.62 3.52
N GLU A 158 10.70 13.61 4.26
CA GLU A 158 10.04 14.13 5.46
C GLU A 158 10.26 15.63 5.61
N VAL A 159 9.32 16.31 6.24
CA VAL A 159 9.42 17.73 6.56
C VAL A 159 10.47 17.95 7.66
N VAL A 160 11.43 18.83 7.39
CA VAL A 160 12.47 19.25 8.34
C VAL A 160 12.25 20.67 8.86
N GLU A 161 11.55 21.53 8.11
CA GLU A 161 11.09 22.85 8.55
C GLU A 161 9.72 23.19 7.96
N GLY A 162 8.94 24.02 8.66
CA GLY A 162 7.61 24.43 8.19
C GLY A 162 6.48 23.48 8.56
N MET A 163 6.61 22.67 9.62
CA MET A 163 5.49 21.85 10.11
C MET A 163 4.31 22.69 10.63
N ASP A 164 4.56 23.89 11.13
CA ASP A 164 3.52 24.86 11.48
C ASP A 164 2.75 25.35 10.23
N VAL A 165 3.42 25.44 9.09
CA VAL A 165 2.78 25.72 7.79
C VAL A 165 1.92 24.53 7.35
N VAL A 166 2.42 23.29 7.48
CA VAL A 166 1.61 22.07 7.22
C VAL A 166 0.36 22.05 8.11
N ASP A 167 0.52 22.31 9.42
CA ASP A 167 -0.59 22.38 10.38
C ASP A 167 -1.59 23.49 9.97
N SER A 168 -1.10 24.66 9.54
CA SER A 168 -1.92 25.77 9.05
C SER A 168 -2.73 25.40 7.80
N ILE A 169 -2.11 24.73 6.83
CA ILE A 169 -2.78 24.23 5.62
C ILE A 169 -3.82 23.19 6.01
N ALA A 170 -3.50 22.22 6.87
CA ALA A 170 -4.40 21.15 7.29
C ALA A 170 -5.69 21.65 7.97
N ASN A 171 -5.67 22.85 8.55
CA ASN A 171 -6.80 23.46 9.25
C ASN A 171 -7.59 24.49 8.40
N VAL A 172 -7.30 24.66 7.11
CA VAL A 172 -8.10 25.55 6.25
C VAL A 172 -9.53 25.05 6.09
N LYS A 173 -10.46 25.96 5.80
CA LYS A 173 -11.84 25.59 5.47
C LYS A 173 -11.87 24.80 4.17
N VAL A 174 -12.52 23.64 4.18
CA VAL A 174 -12.68 22.78 3.01
C VAL A 174 -14.15 22.61 2.61
N THR A 175 -14.36 22.25 1.35
CA THR A 175 -15.66 21.85 0.83
C THR A 175 -15.99 20.45 1.34
N VAL A 176 -17.18 20.29 1.93
CA VAL A 176 -17.65 19.00 2.46
C VAL A 176 -17.73 17.96 1.34
N GLY A 177 -17.28 16.74 1.62
CA GLY A 177 -17.25 15.63 0.66
C GLY A 177 -15.95 15.56 -0.14
N SER A 178 -15.58 16.62 -0.84
CA SER A 178 -14.34 16.63 -1.66
C SER A 178 -13.07 16.92 -0.85
N ASN A 179 -13.20 17.54 0.33
CA ASN A 179 -12.09 18.01 1.15
C ASN A 179 -11.17 19.02 0.41
N LYS A 180 -11.68 19.68 -0.64
CA LYS A 180 -10.95 20.71 -1.38
C LYS A 180 -11.00 22.03 -0.61
N PRO A 181 -9.86 22.72 -0.37
CA PRO A 181 -9.87 24.05 0.25
C PRO A 181 -10.82 25.01 -0.45
N VAL A 182 -11.60 25.76 0.35
CA VAL A 182 -12.52 26.80 -0.16
C VAL A 182 -11.73 27.95 -0.75
N GLU A 183 -10.71 28.40 -0.01
CA GLU A 183 -9.68 29.31 -0.52
C GLU A 183 -8.49 28.47 -0.99
N PRO A 184 -8.09 28.56 -2.27
CA PRO A 184 -6.98 27.77 -2.79
C PRO A 184 -5.68 28.00 -2.01
N VAL A 185 -5.03 26.90 -1.62
CA VAL A 185 -3.66 26.93 -1.09
C VAL A 185 -2.72 26.56 -2.23
N THR A 186 -2.02 27.56 -2.76
CA THR A 186 -1.13 27.41 -3.92
C THR A 186 0.30 27.10 -3.52
N MET A 187 0.95 26.19 -4.25
CA MET A 187 2.41 26.02 -4.30
C MET A 187 2.93 27.02 -5.32
N ASN A 188 3.56 28.09 -4.86
CA ASN A 188 4.08 29.14 -5.71
C ASN A 188 5.24 28.62 -6.55
N THR A 189 6.23 28.02 -5.88
CA THR A 189 7.38 27.37 -6.52
C THR A 189 7.88 26.20 -5.68
N ILE A 190 8.60 25.27 -6.31
CA ILE A 190 9.42 24.27 -5.61
C ILE A 190 10.89 24.45 -6.01
N GLU A 191 11.76 24.73 -5.04
CA GLU A 191 13.19 24.92 -5.26
C GLU A 191 13.99 23.75 -4.68
N ILE A 192 14.84 23.11 -5.51
CA ILE A 192 15.67 21.98 -5.09
C ILE A 192 16.99 22.49 -4.52
N ILE A 193 17.29 22.10 -3.27
CA ILE A 193 18.52 22.45 -2.55
C ILE A 193 19.42 21.23 -2.49
N ARG A 194 20.67 21.37 -2.98
CA ARG A 194 21.68 20.31 -3.02
C ARG A 194 22.86 20.66 -2.12
N ASN A 195 22.89 20.08 -0.92
CA ASN A 195 23.98 20.26 0.03
C ASN A 195 24.85 18.99 0.11
N GLY A 196 26.18 19.18 0.22
CA GLY A 196 27.12 18.07 0.21
C GLY A 196 27.45 17.55 -1.19
N LYS A 197 28.39 16.60 -1.26
CA LYS A 197 28.91 16.07 -2.52
C LYS A 197 27.94 15.11 -3.19
N GLU A 198 27.28 14.23 -2.43
CA GLU A 198 26.41 13.19 -2.97
C GLU A 198 25.10 13.78 -3.53
N ALA A 199 24.44 14.70 -2.81
CA ALA A 199 23.26 15.39 -3.32
C ALA A 199 23.52 16.18 -4.61
N LYS A 200 24.73 16.73 -4.78
CA LYS A 200 25.14 17.44 -6.00
C LYS A 200 25.41 16.51 -7.19
N LYS A 201 25.72 15.24 -6.94
CA LYS A 201 25.91 14.23 -8.00
C LYS A 201 24.60 13.58 -8.42
N PHE A 202 23.55 13.66 -7.61
CA PHE A 202 22.27 13.05 -7.93
C PHE A 202 21.67 13.67 -9.20
N ASP A 203 21.63 12.87 -10.25
CA ASP A 203 21.15 13.26 -11.57
C ASP A 203 19.77 12.64 -11.80
N ALA A 204 18.73 13.43 -11.51
CA ALA A 204 17.34 13.01 -11.62
C ALA A 204 16.95 12.64 -13.05
N VAL A 205 17.46 13.34 -14.06
CA VAL A 205 17.15 13.05 -15.46
C VAL A 205 17.73 11.70 -15.84
N LYS A 206 19.00 11.46 -15.49
CA LYS A 206 19.65 10.17 -15.76
C LYS A 206 18.91 9.00 -15.09
N VAL A 207 18.55 9.12 -13.82
CA VAL A 207 17.81 8.06 -13.09
C VAL A 207 16.47 7.75 -13.77
N MET A 208 15.72 8.78 -14.18
CA MET A 208 14.46 8.59 -14.89
C MET A 208 14.67 7.97 -16.26
N THR A 209 15.71 8.37 -17.00
CA THR A 209 16.05 7.78 -18.29
C THR A 209 16.37 6.30 -18.16
N GLU A 210 17.25 5.92 -17.24
CA GLU A 210 17.57 4.51 -16.98
C GLU A 210 16.34 3.71 -16.54
N TYR A 211 15.43 4.32 -15.78
CA TYR A 211 14.18 3.66 -15.37
C TYR A 211 13.29 3.31 -16.58
N PHE A 212 13.03 4.27 -17.46
CA PHE A 212 12.14 4.06 -18.62
C PHE A 212 12.82 3.28 -19.74
N ASP A 213 14.13 3.41 -19.93
CA ASP A 213 14.87 2.57 -20.89
C ASP A 213 14.79 1.07 -20.53
N GLY A 214 14.72 0.76 -19.23
CA GLY A 214 14.54 -0.61 -18.73
C GLY A 214 13.08 -1.05 -18.54
N GLU A 215 12.09 -0.27 -19.01
CA GLU A 215 10.68 -0.57 -18.75
C GLU A 215 10.22 -1.87 -19.40
N GLU A 216 10.59 -2.11 -20.67
CA GLU A 216 10.18 -3.32 -21.41
C GLU A 216 10.67 -4.60 -20.71
N GLU A 217 11.96 -4.65 -20.35
CA GLU A 217 12.56 -5.80 -19.65
C GLU A 217 11.92 -6.02 -18.27
N ARG A 218 11.66 -4.93 -17.54
CA ARG A 218 11.02 -4.97 -16.23
C ARG A 218 9.58 -5.49 -16.31
N LEU A 219 8.79 -5.03 -17.27
CA LEU A 219 7.42 -5.51 -17.49
C LEU A 219 7.41 -6.98 -17.92
N ALA A 220 8.34 -7.40 -18.78
CA ALA A 220 8.48 -8.80 -19.17
C ALA A 220 8.84 -9.71 -17.97
N ALA A 221 9.72 -9.24 -17.07
CA ALA A 221 10.06 -9.97 -15.85
C ALA A 221 8.85 -10.13 -14.90
N ILE A 222 8.05 -9.07 -14.74
CA ILE A 222 6.84 -9.09 -13.90
C ILE A 222 5.79 -10.05 -14.47
N GLU A 223 5.52 -10.01 -15.77
CA GLU A 223 4.53 -10.92 -16.37
C GLU A 223 5.00 -12.38 -16.25
N LYS A 224 6.29 -12.65 -16.44
CA LYS A 224 6.87 -13.98 -16.23
C LYS A 224 6.73 -14.47 -14.78
N GLU A 225 6.92 -13.60 -13.80
CA GLU A 225 6.71 -13.94 -12.39
C GLU A 225 5.23 -14.25 -12.11
N LYS A 226 4.31 -13.44 -12.65
CA LYS A 226 2.87 -13.62 -12.52
C LYS A 226 2.40 -14.93 -13.17
N GLU A 227 2.88 -15.25 -14.36
CA GLU A 227 2.64 -16.54 -15.02
C GLU A 227 3.11 -17.72 -14.15
N LYS A 228 4.30 -17.60 -13.56
CA LYS A 228 4.83 -18.61 -12.64
C LYS A 228 3.93 -18.79 -11.41
N LYS A 229 3.50 -17.70 -10.78
CA LYS A 229 2.58 -17.73 -9.63
C LYS A 229 1.23 -18.36 -10.00
N LEU A 230 0.69 -18.04 -11.19
CA LEU A 230 -0.56 -18.63 -11.66
C LEU A 230 -0.43 -20.14 -11.89
N GLU A 231 0.69 -20.60 -12.44
CA GLU A 231 0.97 -22.02 -12.65
C GLU A 231 1.19 -22.76 -11.30
N GLU A 232 1.86 -22.14 -10.34
CA GLU A 232 2.00 -22.66 -8.97
C GLU A 232 0.61 -22.76 -8.29
N LEU A 233 -0.22 -21.71 -8.38
CA LEU A 233 -1.58 -21.71 -7.83
C LEU A 233 -2.48 -22.76 -8.51
N LYS A 234 -2.35 -22.95 -9.82
CA LYS A 234 -3.10 -23.99 -10.54
C LYS A 234 -2.80 -25.38 -9.97
N LYS A 235 -1.53 -25.71 -9.73
CA LYS A 235 -1.14 -26.98 -9.10
C LYS A 235 -1.72 -27.13 -7.70
N VAL A 236 -1.68 -26.07 -6.90
CA VAL A 236 -2.30 -26.05 -5.57
C VAL A 236 -3.79 -26.36 -5.65
N LYS A 237 -4.52 -25.77 -6.60
CA LYS A 237 -5.95 -26.04 -6.81
C LYS A 237 -6.20 -27.48 -7.27
N GLU A 238 -5.43 -27.98 -8.23
CA GLU A 238 -5.56 -29.35 -8.75
C GLU A 238 -5.33 -30.41 -7.65
N GLU A 239 -4.29 -30.24 -6.81
CA GLU A 239 -4.03 -31.09 -5.65
C GLU A 239 -5.20 -31.06 -4.67
N PHE A 240 -5.70 -29.87 -4.35
CA PHE A 240 -6.84 -29.70 -3.44
C PHE A 240 -8.11 -30.36 -4.00
N ILE A 241 -8.42 -30.19 -5.29
CA ILE A 241 -9.59 -30.83 -5.92
C ILE A 241 -9.48 -32.35 -5.86
N ALA A 242 -8.30 -32.90 -6.16
CA ALA A 242 -8.08 -34.34 -6.13
C ALA A 242 -8.26 -34.91 -4.70
N GLU A 243 -7.68 -34.24 -3.70
CA GLU A 243 -7.78 -34.61 -2.30
C GLU A 243 -9.24 -34.54 -1.80
N THR A 244 -9.90 -33.41 -2.03
CA THR A 244 -11.27 -33.16 -1.56
C THR A 244 -12.30 -34.06 -2.22
N SER A 245 -12.13 -34.40 -3.50
CA SER A 245 -13.04 -35.30 -4.21
C SER A 245 -13.06 -36.68 -3.54
N LYS A 246 -11.88 -37.23 -3.21
CA LYS A 246 -11.77 -38.50 -2.49
C LYS A 246 -12.37 -38.42 -1.09
N GLN A 247 -12.04 -37.37 -0.34
CA GLN A 247 -12.56 -37.20 1.02
C GLN A 247 -14.08 -37.02 1.06
N LYS A 248 -14.68 -36.39 0.03
CA LYS A 248 -16.14 -36.23 -0.08
C LYS A 248 -16.89 -37.55 -0.25
N GLU A 249 -16.25 -38.54 -0.87
CA GLU A 249 -16.80 -39.91 -1.00
C GLU A 249 -16.77 -40.65 0.33
N GLU A 250 -15.70 -40.48 1.10
CA GLU A 250 -15.49 -41.11 2.42
C GLU A 250 -16.19 -40.35 3.57
N ALA A 251 -16.68 -39.13 3.31
CA ALA A 251 -17.29 -38.27 4.32
C ALA A 251 -18.61 -38.80 4.88
N LYS A 252 -18.80 -38.62 6.19
CA LYS A 252 -20.06 -38.89 6.87
C LYS A 252 -21.14 -37.94 6.36
N SER A 253 -22.25 -38.48 5.88
CA SER A 253 -23.39 -37.69 5.39
C SER A 253 -24.43 -37.46 6.47
N PHE A 254 -25.01 -36.26 6.50
CA PHE A 254 -26.07 -35.84 7.40
C PHE A 254 -27.39 -35.69 6.63
N SER A 255 -28.53 -35.73 7.34
CA SER A 255 -29.85 -35.61 6.72
C SER A 255 -30.11 -34.26 6.05
N SER A 256 -29.39 -33.21 6.45
CA SER A 256 -29.46 -31.88 5.84
C SER A 256 -28.81 -31.82 4.44
N GLY A 257 -28.00 -32.82 4.08
CA GLY A 257 -27.15 -32.84 2.90
C GLY A 257 -25.69 -32.41 3.18
N LEU A 258 -25.38 -31.95 4.40
CA LEU A 258 -24.00 -31.73 4.83
C LEU A 258 -23.20 -33.04 4.77
N LYS A 259 -21.95 -32.96 4.33
CA LYS A 259 -20.97 -34.04 4.55
C LYS A 259 -19.79 -33.54 5.37
N LEU A 260 -19.29 -34.39 6.26
CA LEU A 260 -18.16 -34.10 7.14
C LEU A 260 -17.09 -35.19 7.01
N PHE A 261 -15.85 -34.77 6.79
CA PHE A 261 -14.67 -35.63 6.80
C PHE A 261 -13.71 -35.20 7.93
N PRO A 262 -13.29 -36.10 8.83
CA PRO A 262 -12.34 -35.75 9.88
C PRO A 262 -10.92 -35.58 9.30
N LEU A 263 -10.28 -34.43 9.55
CA LEU A 263 -8.88 -34.18 9.19
C LEU A 263 -7.94 -34.44 10.37
N GLN A 264 -8.39 -34.12 11.59
CA GLN A 264 -7.69 -34.35 12.85
C GLN A 264 -8.71 -34.56 13.96
N SER A 265 -8.45 -35.51 14.86
CA SER A 265 -9.23 -35.66 16.09
C SER A 265 -8.52 -34.91 17.22
N GLY A 266 -9.26 -34.07 17.93
CA GLY A 266 -8.83 -33.47 19.17
C GLY A 266 -8.96 -34.42 20.36
N GLU A 267 -8.44 -34.02 21.50
CA GLU A 267 -8.62 -34.69 22.80
C GLU A 267 -9.30 -33.78 23.83
N GLY A 268 -9.63 -32.54 23.45
CA GLY A 268 -10.22 -31.56 24.34
C GLY A 268 -11.70 -31.83 24.63
N GLU A 269 -12.26 -31.03 25.53
CA GLU A 269 -13.67 -31.15 25.89
C GLU A 269 -14.59 -30.68 24.75
N LYS A 270 -15.83 -31.18 24.77
CA LYS A 270 -16.88 -30.68 23.89
C LYS A 270 -17.42 -29.35 24.43
N PRO A 271 -17.37 -28.25 23.67
CA PRO A 271 -17.94 -26.98 24.09
C PRO A 271 -19.42 -27.09 24.44
N LYS A 272 -19.85 -26.33 25.45
CA LYS A 272 -21.25 -26.23 25.86
C LYS A 272 -21.97 -25.20 24.99
N LEU A 273 -23.26 -25.42 24.78
CA LEU A 273 -24.10 -24.47 24.06
C LEU A 273 -24.07 -23.09 24.73
N GLY A 274 -23.91 -22.05 23.91
CA GLY A 274 -23.83 -20.67 24.36
C GLY A 274 -22.41 -20.20 24.72
N GLN A 275 -21.40 -21.08 24.73
CA GLN A 275 -20.00 -20.67 24.82
C GLN A 275 -19.51 -20.08 23.49
N LYS A 276 -18.43 -19.29 23.57
CA LYS A 276 -17.65 -18.91 22.39
C LYS A 276 -16.48 -19.86 22.22
N VAL A 277 -16.25 -20.30 20.99
CA VAL A 277 -15.12 -21.14 20.60
C VAL A 277 -14.17 -20.36 19.73
N LEU A 278 -12.88 -20.66 19.85
CA LEU A 278 -11.83 -20.11 19.00
C LEU A 278 -11.67 -21.00 17.77
N VAL A 279 -11.89 -20.45 16.59
CA VAL A 279 -11.97 -21.23 15.34
C VAL A 279 -10.93 -20.77 14.32
N MET A 280 -10.12 -21.70 13.84
CA MET A 280 -9.36 -21.53 12.61
C MET A 280 -10.15 -22.13 11.45
N TYR A 281 -10.15 -21.48 10.30
CA TYR A 281 -10.91 -21.91 9.14
C TYR A 281 -10.31 -21.45 7.80
N SER A 282 -10.62 -22.23 6.77
CA SER A 282 -10.40 -21.88 5.36
C SER A 282 -11.63 -22.27 4.54
N GLY A 283 -12.11 -21.37 3.69
CA GLY A 283 -13.26 -21.56 2.83
C GLY A 283 -12.87 -21.60 1.36
N TYR A 284 -13.36 -22.63 0.65
CA TYR A 284 -13.03 -22.90 -0.75
C TYR A 284 -14.29 -23.15 -1.59
N LEU A 285 -14.21 -22.78 -2.86
CA LEU A 285 -15.12 -23.29 -3.89
C LEU A 285 -14.71 -24.71 -4.32
N PRO A 286 -15.62 -25.50 -4.92
CA PRO A 286 -15.32 -26.84 -5.41
C PRO A 286 -14.24 -26.89 -6.51
N ASP A 287 -13.96 -25.76 -7.17
CA ASP A 287 -12.87 -25.62 -8.15
C ASP A 287 -11.50 -25.34 -7.50
N GLY A 288 -11.41 -25.45 -6.17
CA GLY A 288 -10.21 -25.22 -5.38
C GLY A 288 -9.90 -23.74 -5.13
N THR A 289 -10.72 -22.80 -5.59
CA THR A 289 -10.52 -21.37 -5.30
C THR A 289 -10.76 -21.09 -3.82
N LEU A 290 -9.71 -20.62 -3.13
CA LEU A 290 -9.83 -20.08 -1.77
C LEU A 290 -10.58 -18.74 -1.83
N PHE A 291 -11.57 -18.54 -0.96
CA PHE A 291 -12.27 -17.26 -0.85
C PHE A 291 -12.07 -16.59 0.51
N GLU A 292 -11.67 -17.32 1.53
CA GLU A 292 -11.42 -16.78 2.88
C GLU A 292 -10.53 -17.74 3.67
N SER A 293 -9.62 -17.22 4.49
CA SER A 293 -8.85 -18.02 5.46
C SER A 293 -8.28 -17.14 6.56
N ASN A 294 -8.33 -17.62 7.80
CA ASN A 294 -7.50 -17.08 8.89
C ASN A 294 -6.27 -17.95 9.19
N TYR A 295 -5.91 -18.92 8.34
CA TYR A 295 -4.60 -19.57 8.37
C TYR A 295 -3.61 -18.77 7.51
N GLU A 296 -2.55 -18.24 8.12
CA GLU A 296 -1.52 -17.47 7.42
C GLU A 296 -0.86 -18.30 6.30
N GLU A 297 -0.49 -19.54 6.60
CA GLU A 297 0.19 -20.45 5.68
C GLU A 297 -0.69 -20.80 4.47
N VAL A 298 -2.01 -20.90 4.67
CA VAL A 298 -2.97 -21.12 3.58
C VAL A 298 -3.11 -19.85 2.74
N ALA A 299 -3.25 -18.69 3.38
CA ALA A 299 -3.33 -17.42 2.67
C ALA A 299 -2.07 -17.19 1.81
N ARG A 300 -0.87 -17.48 2.33
CA ARG A 300 0.38 -17.41 1.55
C ARG A 300 0.41 -18.41 0.40
N LYS A 301 -0.01 -19.67 0.63
CA LYS A 301 -0.06 -20.71 -0.40
C LYS A 301 -0.96 -20.33 -1.57
N TYR A 302 -2.02 -19.56 -1.32
CA TYR A 302 -2.99 -19.12 -2.31
C TYR A 302 -2.77 -17.69 -2.83
N ASP A 303 -1.65 -17.05 -2.47
CA ASP A 303 -1.33 -15.65 -2.83
C ASP A 303 -2.42 -14.65 -2.35
N MET A 304 -3.00 -14.92 -1.19
CA MET A 304 -4.04 -14.13 -0.51
C MET A 304 -3.57 -13.57 0.86
N PHE A 305 -2.27 -13.60 1.13
CA PHE A 305 -1.72 -13.03 2.36
C PHE A 305 -1.77 -11.49 2.33
N ASP A 306 -2.23 -10.88 3.42
CA ASP A 306 -2.34 -9.43 3.60
C ASP A 306 -1.68 -9.04 4.94
N GLU A 307 -0.67 -8.19 4.88
CA GLU A 307 0.11 -7.78 6.05
C GLU A 307 -0.71 -6.96 7.06
N GLN A 308 -1.67 -6.14 6.59
CA GLN A 308 -2.56 -5.38 7.49
C GLN A 308 -3.51 -6.32 8.23
N ARG A 309 -3.99 -7.36 7.55
CA ARG A 309 -4.77 -8.42 8.19
C ARG A 309 -3.97 -9.11 9.28
N LEU A 310 -2.68 -9.40 9.06
CA LEU A 310 -1.80 -9.95 10.09
C LEU A 310 -1.68 -9.00 11.29
N GLN A 311 -1.38 -7.72 11.05
CA GLN A 311 -1.26 -6.70 12.10
C GLN A 311 -2.57 -6.51 12.88
N GLY A 312 -3.72 -6.66 12.21
CA GLY A 312 -5.06 -6.59 12.81
C GLY A 312 -5.52 -7.87 13.50
N GLY A 313 -4.69 -8.91 13.58
CA GLY A 313 -5.05 -10.18 14.21
C GLY A 313 -5.93 -11.10 13.37
N GLY A 314 -6.03 -10.88 12.07
CA GLY A 314 -6.92 -11.61 11.15
C GLY A 314 -6.41 -12.99 10.70
N TYR A 315 -5.22 -13.42 11.16
CA TYR A 315 -4.70 -14.78 11.01
C TYR A 315 -4.63 -15.55 12.34
N PHE A 316 -5.43 -15.13 13.32
CA PHE A 316 -5.58 -15.82 14.60
C PHE A 316 -6.97 -16.48 14.70
N PRO A 317 -7.17 -17.40 15.66
CA PRO A 317 -8.47 -18.03 15.86
C PRO A 317 -9.58 -17.01 16.09
N ALA A 318 -10.64 -17.09 15.29
CA ALA A 318 -11.77 -16.19 15.37
C ALA A 318 -12.76 -16.69 16.44
N PRO A 319 -13.23 -15.83 17.37
CA PRO A 319 -14.25 -16.21 18.33
C PRO A 319 -15.61 -16.36 17.66
N MET A 320 -16.24 -17.52 17.78
CA MET A 320 -17.54 -17.84 17.19
C MET A 320 -18.50 -18.41 18.23
N ASP A 321 -19.79 -18.08 18.11
CA ASP A 321 -20.82 -18.59 19.01
C ASP A 321 -21.09 -20.09 18.75
N TYR A 322 -20.82 -20.92 19.76
CA TYR A 322 -21.15 -22.34 19.75
C TYR A 322 -22.64 -22.52 20.09
N SER A 323 -23.50 -22.18 19.11
CA SER A 323 -24.95 -22.21 19.28
C SER A 323 -25.68 -22.48 17.95
N PRO A 324 -26.83 -23.20 17.97
CA PRO A 324 -27.73 -23.31 16.83
C PRO A 324 -28.24 -21.96 16.32
N ASP A 325 -28.34 -20.97 17.21
CA ASP A 325 -28.83 -19.62 16.91
C ASP A 325 -27.73 -18.68 16.39
N SER A 326 -26.50 -19.17 16.20
CA SER A 326 -25.42 -18.40 15.61
C SER A 326 -25.78 -17.91 14.20
N GLY A 327 -25.29 -16.72 13.86
CA GLY A 327 -25.45 -16.09 12.54
C GLY A 327 -24.60 -16.72 11.42
N LEU A 328 -23.89 -17.81 11.72
CA LEU A 328 -23.11 -18.57 10.75
C LEU A 328 -24.04 -19.31 9.76
N ILE A 329 -23.54 -19.57 8.55
CA ILE A 329 -24.27 -20.37 7.56
C ILE A 329 -24.62 -21.75 8.14
N ALA A 330 -25.77 -22.29 7.71
CA ALA A 330 -26.38 -23.47 8.34
C ALA A 330 -25.44 -24.68 8.38
N GLY A 331 -24.75 -24.99 7.29
CA GLY A 331 -23.84 -26.13 7.22
C GLY A 331 -22.58 -25.95 8.09
N PHE A 332 -22.07 -24.73 8.23
CA PHE A 332 -20.90 -24.44 9.04
C PHE A 332 -21.22 -24.66 10.51
N LYS A 333 -22.33 -24.08 11.01
CA LYS A 333 -22.74 -24.27 12.40
C LYS A 333 -23.17 -25.70 12.71
N GLU A 334 -23.84 -26.38 11.77
CA GLU A 334 -24.19 -27.79 11.93
C GLU A 334 -22.94 -28.64 12.12
N GLY A 335 -21.91 -28.47 11.27
CA GLY A 335 -20.63 -29.16 11.40
C GLY A 335 -19.91 -28.82 12.70
N MET A 336 -19.77 -27.54 13.02
CA MET A 336 -19.08 -27.06 14.23
C MET A 336 -19.68 -27.64 15.52
N LEU A 337 -21.01 -27.73 15.63
CA LEU A 337 -21.70 -28.27 16.81
C LEU A 337 -21.49 -29.79 17.03
N THR A 338 -20.87 -30.47 16.07
CA THR A 338 -20.46 -31.88 16.23
C THR A 338 -19.08 -32.03 16.87
N MET A 339 -18.26 -30.99 16.85
CA MET A 339 -16.83 -31.03 17.19
C MET A 339 -16.55 -30.81 18.68
N LYS A 340 -15.37 -31.28 19.11
CA LYS A 340 -14.71 -30.94 20.38
C LYS A 340 -13.46 -30.09 20.13
N VAL A 341 -12.90 -29.52 21.20
CA VAL A 341 -11.63 -28.78 21.13
C VAL A 341 -10.50 -29.69 20.61
N GLY A 342 -9.75 -29.18 19.64
CA GLY A 342 -8.66 -29.83 18.92
C GLY A 342 -9.08 -30.60 17.67
N ASP A 343 -10.40 -30.75 17.41
CA ASP A 343 -10.87 -31.35 16.16
C ASP A 343 -10.59 -30.39 15.00
N LYS A 344 -10.12 -30.96 13.88
CA LYS A 344 -10.12 -30.32 12.57
C LYS A 344 -10.92 -31.17 11.61
N VAL A 345 -11.88 -30.58 10.91
CA VAL A 345 -12.75 -31.28 9.97
C VAL A 345 -12.89 -30.51 8.67
N ARG A 346 -13.18 -31.24 7.61
CA ARG A 346 -13.60 -30.70 6.31
C ARG A 346 -15.09 -30.89 6.14
N LEU A 347 -15.79 -29.80 5.88
CA LEU A 347 -17.22 -29.73 5.62
C LEU A 347 -17.45 -29.53 4.13
N PHE A 348 -18.28 -30.37 3.53
CA PHE A 348 -18.81 -30.17 2.18
C PHE A 348 -20.24 -29.69 2.32
N ILE A 349 -20.43 -28.40 2.07
CA ILE A 349 -21.68 -27.70 2.36
C ILE A 349 -22.40 -27.44 1.03
N PRO A 350 -23.55 -28.07 0.78
CA PRO A 350 -24.35 -27.77 -0.40
C PRO A 350 -24.90 -26.34 -0.34
N SER A 351 -25.14 -25.72 -1.49
CA SER A 351 -25.50 -24.31 -1.59
C SER A 351 -26.68 -23.87 -0.70
N HIS A 352 -27.70 -24.70 -0.51
CA HIS A 352 -28.85 -24.38 0.36
C HIS A 352 -28.54 -24.33 1.86
N LEU A 353 -27.40 -24.92 2.28
CA LEU A 353 -26.86 -24.79 3.63
C LEU A 353 -25.77 -23.71 3.74
N ALA A 354 -25.40 -23.11 2.61
CA ALA A 354 -24.49 -21.98 2.51
C ALA A 354 -25.29 -20.68 2.26
N TRP A 355 -25.01 -19.96 1.17
CA TRP A 355 -25.66 -18.69 0.82
C TRP A 355 -26.73 -18.81 -0.28
N GLY A 356 -27.03 -20.03 -0.74
CA GLY A 356 -28.13 -20.31 -1.66
C GLY A 356 -28.12 -19.43 -2.92
N PRO A 357 -29.30 -19.07 -3.45
CA PRO A 357 -29.42 -18.27 -4.67
C PRO A 357 -28.86 -16.85 -4.60
N GLN A 358 -28.54 -16.33 -3.43
CA GLN A 358 -28.02 -14.97 -3.27
C GLN A 358 -26.50 -14.91 -3.45
N GLY A 359 -25.77 -15.98 -3.10
CA GLY A 359 -24.31 -15.94 -3.00
C GLY A 359 -23.83 -14.99 -1.90
N ALA A 360 -22.53 -14.74 -1.82
CA ALA A 360 -21.94 -13.80 -0.85
C ALA A 360 -20.56 -13.31 -1.28
N GLY A 361 -20.38 -12.00 -1.45
CA GLY A 361 -19.10 -11.41 -1.81
C GLY A 361 -18.49 -12.07 -3.05
N PRO A 362 -17.32 -12.75 -2.95
CA PRO A 362 -16.69 -13.46 -4.07
C PRO A 362 -17.37 -14.80 -4.43
N ILE A 363 -18.35 -15.26 -3.65
CA ILE A 363 -19.00 -16.57 -3.78
C ILE A 363 -20.23 -16.43 -4.67
N PRO A 364 -20.26 -17.11 -5.84
CA PRO A 364 -21.39 -17.02 -6.75
C PRO A 364 -22.71 -17.56 -6.15
N PRO A 365 -23.87 -17.12 -6.69
CA PRO A 365 -25.16 -17.74 -6.44
C PRO A 365 -25.14 -19.26 -6.64
N ASN A 366 -25.83 -19.97 -5.75
CA ASN A 366 -25.99 -21.43 -5.77
C ASN A 366 -24.67 -22.22 -5.73
N SER A 367 -23.58 -21.62 -5.25
CA SER A 367 -22.33 -22.34 -5.05
C SER A 367 -22.40 -23.26 -3.84
N ASP A 368 -22.06 -24.53 -4.05
CA ASP A 368 -21.56 -25.38 -2.97
C ASP A 368 -20.23 -24.81 -2.47
N VAL A 369 -19.89 -25.08 -1.21
CA VAL A 369 -18.63 -24.64 -0.61
C VAL A 369 -18.00 -25.74 0.23
N ILE A 370 -16.68 -25.65 0.39
CA ILE A 370 -15.89 -26.54 1.22
C ILE A 370 -15.27 -25.69 2.33
N PHE A 371 -15.39 -26.13 3.57
CA PHE A 371 -14.75 -25.46 4.71
C PHE A 371 -13.87 -26.43 5.47
N ASP A 372 -12.62 -26.07 5.68
CA ASP A 372 -11.80 -26.66 6.73
C ASP A 372 -11.99 -25.83 7.98
N ILE A 373 -12.35 -26.46 9.10
CA ILE A 373 -12.56 -25.79 10.38
C ILE A 373 -11.86 -26.54 11.51
N GLU A 374 -11.30 -25.79 12.44
CA GLU A 374 -10.62 -26.30 13.63
C GLU A 374 -11.04 -25.52 14.86
N ILE A 375 -11.49 -26.22 15.91
CA ILE A 375 -11.75 -25.59 17.21
C ILE A 375 -10.44 -25.64 18.01
N THR A 376 -9.76 -24.52 18.15
CA THR A 376 -8.46 -24.46 18.86
C THR A 376 -8.62 -24.27 20.37
N GLY A 377 -9.78 -23.80 20.82
CA GLY A 377 -10.06 -23.60 22.24
C GLY A 377 -11.47 -23.08 22.50
N ILE A 378 -11.78 -22.90 23.79
CA ILE A 378 -12.97 -22.20 24.27
C ILE A 378 -12.49 -20.83 24.75
N GLN A 379 -13.20 -19.78 24.36
CA GLN A 379 -12.90 -18.42 24.82
C GLN A 379 -13.31 -18.30 26.30
N GLU A 380 -12.36 -17.85 27.13
CA GLU A 380 -12.57 -17.64 28.58
C GLU A 380 -13.56 -16.53 28.90
#